data_AF-A0A4Q3UIC5-F1
#
_entry.id   AF-A0A4Q3UIC5-F1
#
_cell.length_a   1.000
_cell.length_b   1.000
_cell.length_c   1.000
_cell.angle_alpha   90.00
_cell.angle_beta   90.00
_cell.angle_gamma   90.00
#
_symmetry.space_group_name_H-M   'P 1'
#
loop_
_entity.id
_entity.type
_entity.pdbx_description
1 polymer ?
#
loop_
_entity_poly.entity_id
_entity_poly.type
_entity_poly.pdbx_seq_one_letter_code
_entity_poly.pdbx_strand_id
1 'polypeptide(L)'
;MRYRHVSNRVKSGGWDRSLLFLVVLIFISGLLQAQQRRDWKTRIDQIVEKADSLSLQSQIMFYSERILKNKEVIKETWHYTMENDRVIIFQVRYLLNGSEITEVYYVDRNELICMERIEAPNAAVYMDEIRRGELYFLENRALRQYVSYGKKPSSQTYGNAQYDCLTTFENRYAELRRNMEIVNATRRKW
;
A
#
# COMPACT_ATOMS: atom_id res chain seq x y z
N MET A 1 41.01 23.55 74.92
CA MET A 1 40.73 22.09 74.83
C MET A 1 39.85 21.83 73.61
N ARG A 2 40.37 21.06 72.64
CA ARG A 2 39.76 20.43 71.43
C ARG A 2 38.67 21.21 70.64
N TYR A 3 39.10 21.89 69.58
CA TYR A 3 38.28 22.10 68.38
C TYR A 3 38.18 20.77 67.60
N ARG A 4 36.96 20.24 67.42
CA ARG A 4 36.69 19.12 66.51
C ARG A 4 36.42 19.67 65.11
N HIS A 5 37.31 19.41 64.16
CA HIS A 5 37.00 19.52 62.74
C HIS A 5 36.00 18.42 62.36
N VAL A 6 34.77 18.80 62.05
CA VAL A 6 33.79 17.91 61.40
C VAL A 6 34.02 18.03 59.90
N SER A 7 34.61 16.98 59.31
CA SER A 7 34.74 16.83 57.86
C SER A 7 33.39 16.37 57.30
N ASN A 8 32.60 17.31 56.78
CA ASN A 8 31.45 16.97 55.94
C ASN A 8 31.95 16.68 54.53
N ARG A 9 32.30 15.42 54.28
CA ARG A 9 32.53 14.89 52.94
C ARG A 9 31.19 14.83 52.21
N VAL A 10 30.90 15.84 51.39
CA VAL A 10 29.77 15.83 50.44
C VAL A 10 29.96 14.62 49.53
N LYS A 11 29.09 13.61 49.65
CA LYS A 11 28.95 12.57 48.63
C LYS A 11 28.31 13.26 47.42
N SER A 12 29.12 13.63 46.44
CA SER A 12 28.61 13.93 45.10
C SER A 12 27.85 12.71 44.62
N GLY A 13 26.52 12.82 44.52
CA GLY A 13 25.70 11.81 43.88
C GLY A 13 26.19 11.65 42.46
N GLY A 14 26.91 10.55 42.19
CA GLY A 14 27.26 10.15 40.85
C GLY A 14 25.97 9.82 40.15
N TRP A 15 25.47 10.75 39.34
CA TRP A 15 24.52 10.40 38.30
C TRP A 15 25.31 9.45 37.40
N ASP A 16 25.01 8.15 37.55
CA ASP A 16 25.70 7.06 36.91
C ASP A 16 25.87 7.38 35.43
N ARG A 17 27.11 7.37 34.95
CA ARG A 17 27.44 7.52 33.52
C ARG A 17 26.58 6.56 32.65
N SER A 18 26.16 5.45 33.24
CA SER A 18 25.22 4.46 32.70
C SER A 18 23.82 5.02 32.38
N LEU A 19 23.25 5.92 33.21
CA LEU A 19 21.94 6.53 32.98
C LEU A 19 21.98 7.52 31.80
N LEU A 20 23.05 8.32 31.70
CA LEU A 20 23.26 9.22 30.56
C LEU A 20 23.46 8.44 29.25
N PHE A 21 24.21 7.33 29.30
CA PHE A 21 24.41 6.46 28.14
C PHE A 21 23.09 5.83 27.66
N LEU A 22 22.23 5.41 28.60
CA LEU A 22 20.94 4.79 28.30
C LEU A 22 19.95 5.80 27.68
N VAL A 23 19.93 7.04 28.17
CA VAL A 23 19.12 8.13 27.58
C VAL A 23 19.60 8.45 26.15
N VAL A 24 20.91 8.53 25.92
CA VAL A 24 21.47 8.77 24.58
C VAL A 24 21.12 7.65 23.61
N LEU A 25 21.19 6.38 24.04
CA LEU A 25 20.80 5.23 23.21
C LEU A 25 19.29 5.24 22.85
N ILE A 26 18.43 5.66 23.79
CA ILE A 26 16.99 5.82 23.52
C ILE A 26 16.74 6.94 22.50
N PHE A 27 17.45 8.07 22.60
CA PHE A 27 17.32 9.15 21.62
C PHE A 27 17.82 8.78 20.22
N ILE A 28 18.95 8.08 20.12
CA ILE A 28 19.50 7.63 18.83
C ILE A 28 18.59 6.59 18.16
N SER A 29 18.03 5.66 18.93
CA SER A 29 17.09 4.66 18.39
C SER A 29 15.78 5.30 17.89
N GLY A 30 15.28 6.35 18.55
CA GLY A 30 14.13 7.12 18.07
C GLY A 30 14.38 7.84 16.74
N LEU A 31 15.58 8.41 16.55
CA LEU A 31 15.96 9.07 15.29
C LEU A 31 16.08 8.09 14.12
N LEU A 32 16.65 6.91 14.35
CA LEU A 32 16.80 5.88 13.32
C LEU A 32 15.45 5.34 12.84
N GLN A 33 14.49 5.12 13.76
CA GLN A 33 13.14 4.69 13.39
C GLN A 33 12.37 5.76 12.61
N ALA A 34 12.53 7.04 12.97
CA ALA A 34 11.92 8.15 12.24
C ALA A 34 12.49 8.31 10.83
N GLN A 35 13.81 8.11 10.67
CA GLN A 35 14.47 8.12 9.36
C GLN A 35 14.00 6.95 8.48
N GLN A 36 13.98 5.73 9.01
CA GLN A 36 13.48 4.56 8.29
C GLN A 36 12.02 4.73 7.86
N ARG A 37 11.17 5.32 8.72
CA ARG A 37 9.77 5.60 8.39
C ARG A 37 9.61 6.61 7.25
N ARG A 38 10.45 7.66 7.23
CA ARG A 38 10.41 8.68 6.18
C ARG A 38 10.92 8.13 4.84
N ASP A 39 11.90 7.25 4.89
CA ASP A 39 12.55 6.68 3.71
C ASP A 39 11.61 5.79 2.88
N TRP A 40 10.93 4.83 3.52
CA TRP A 40 10.04 3.92 2.78
C TRP A 40 8.85 4.63 2.14
N LYS A 41 8.26 5.62 2.83
CA LYS A 41 7.08 6.33 2.34
C LYS A 41 7.43 7.20 1.14
N THR A 42 8.52 7.97 1.24
CA THR A 42 9.02 8.80 0.13
C THR A 42 9.32 7.95 -1.11
N ARG A 43 9.93 6.77 -0.91
CA ARG A 43 10.19 5.81 -1.99
C ARG A 43 8.90 5.33 -2.66
N ILE A 44 7.88 4.94 -1.90
CA ILE A 44 6.60 4.50 -2.48
C ILE A 44 5.91 5.66 -3.21
N ASP A 45 5.86 6.85 -2.61
CA ASP A 45 5.23 8.02 -3.20
C ASP A 45 5.89 8.36 -4.57
N GLN A 46 7.22 8.27 -4.68
CA GLN A 46 7.96 8.44 -5.95
C GLN A 46 7.62 7.38 -7.00
N ILE A 47 7.48 6.11 -6.60
CA ILE A 47 7.14 5.04 -7.55
C ILE A 47 5.70 5.22 -8.05
N VAL A 48 4.77 5.57 -7.15
CA VAL A 48 3.37 5.85 -7.48
C VAL A 48 3.28 7.01 -8.47
N GLU A 49 3.91 8.15 -8.16
CA GLU A 49 3.91 9.34 -9.02
C GLU A 49 4.47 9.04 -10.41
N LYS A 50 5.58 8.31 -10.48
CA LYS A 50 6.17 7.87 -11.75
C LYS A 50 5.21 6.97 -12.53
N ALA A 51 4.59 6.00 -11.87
CA ALA A 51 3.69 5.06 -12.49
C ALA A 51 2.43 5.74 -13.02
N ASP A 52 1.86 6.69 -12.27
CA ASP A 52 0.73 7.51 -12.69
C ASP A 52 1.07 8.34 -13.92
N SER A 53 2.22 9.03 -13.89
CA SER A 53 2.68 9.82 -15.04
C SER A 53 2.86 8.95 -16.29
N LEU A 54 3.39 7.74 -16.16
CA LEU A 54 3.55 6.82 -17.28
C LEU A 54 2.21 6.25 -17.75
N SER A 55 1.27 6.01 -16.83
CA SER A 55 -0.06 5.50 -17.16
C SER A 55 -0.88 6.47 -18.01
N LEU A 56 -0.69 7.77 -17.81
CA LEU A 56 -1.31 8.82 -18.63
C LEU A 56 -0.74 8.84 -20.05
N GLN A 57 0.50 8.40 -20.25
CA GLN A 57 1.18 8.42 -21.54
C GLN A 57 0.97 7.13 -22.34
N SER A 58 1.00 5.99 -21.66
CA SER A 58 0.95 4.67 -22.30
C SER A 58 0.13 3.72 -21.45
N GLN A 59 -1.03 3.33 -21.98
CA GLN A 59 -1.93 2.39 -21.33
C GLN A 59 -2.45 1.39 -22.35
N ILE A 60 -2.46 0.12 -21.97
CA ILE A 60 -3.04 -0.96 -22.76
C ILE A 60 -4.32 -1.37 -22.06
N MET A 61 -5.40 -1.49 -22.84
CA MET A 61 -6.72 -1.83 -22.35
C MET A 61 -7.19 -3.17 -22.94
N PHE A 62 -7.86 -3.97 -22.12
CA PHE A 62 -8.64 -5.13 -22.58
C PHE A 62 -9.86 -5.35 -21.70
N TYR A 63 -10.78 -6.19 -22.17
CA TYR A 63 -11.99 -6.57 -21.44
C TYR A 63 -11.92 -8.03 -21.05
N SER A 64 -12.42 -8.35 -19.87
CA SER A 64 -12.50 -9.72 -19.36
C SER A 64 -13.88 -9.97 -18.75
N GLU A 65 -14.30 -11.23 -18.73
CA GLU A 65 -15.50 -11.67 -18.04
C GLU A 65 -15.12 -12.62 -16.92
N ARG A 66 -15.71 -12.41 -15.73
CA ARG A 66 -15.50 -13.26 -14.56
C ARG A 66 -16.83 -13.80 -14.07
N ILE A 67 -16.92 -15.12 -13.95
CA ILE A 67 -18.11 -15.79 -13.41
C ILE A 67 -17.95 -15.89 -11.89
N LEU A 68 -18.89 -15.28 -11.17
CA LEU A 68 -18.97 -15.35 -9.72
C LEU A 68 -19.54 -16.69 -9.23
N LYS A 69 -19.39 -16.97 -7.93
CA LYS A 69 -19.91 -18.21 -7.30
C LYS A 69 -21.43 -18.38 -7.44
N ASN A 70 -22.17 -17.27 -7.51
CA ASN A 70 -23.62 -17.24 -7.75
C ASN A 70 -24.00 -17.40 -9.24
N LYS A 71 -23.03 -17.73 -10.12
CA LYS A 71 -23.17 -17.80 -11.59
C LYS A 71 -23.45 -16.46 -12.29
N GLU A 72 -23.35 -15.35 -11.57
CA GLU A 72 -23.41 -14.02 -12.18
C GLU A 72 -22.13 -13.75 -12.97
N VAL A 73 -22.27 -13.15 -14.15
CA VAL A 73 -21.12 -12.78 -14.99
C VAL A 73 -20.85 -11.31 -14.82
N ILE A 74 -19.64 -10.99 -14.40
CA ILE A 74 -19.16 -9.61 -14.27
C ILE A 74 -18.23 -9.29 -15.43
N LYS A 75 -18.51 -8.17 -16.09
CA LYS A 75 -17.61 -7.59 -17.08
C LYS A 75 -16.61 -6.69 -16.37
N GLU A 76 -15.35 -6.89 -16.69
CA GLU A 76 -14.24 -6.14 -16.13
C GLU A 76 -13.51 -5.41 -17.25
N THR A 77 -13.21 -4.14 -17.01
CA THR A 77 -12.33 -3.33 -17.88
C THR A 77 -10.97 -3.27 -17.22
N TRP A 78 -9.95 -3.71 -17.94
CA TRP A 78 -8.59 -3.79 -17.47
C TRP A 78 -7.73 -2.76 -18.20
N HIS A 79 -6.89 -2.09 -17.44
CA HIS A 79 -5.88 -1.20 -17.97
C HIS A 79 -4.54 -1.53 -17.34
N TYR A 80 -3.45 -1.50 -18.11
CA TYR A 80 -2.12 -1.67 -17.55
C TYR A 80 -1.08 -0.87 -18.32
N THR A 81 0.00 -0.55 -17.61
CA THR A 81 1.16 0.15 -18.15
C THR A 81 2.42 -0.65 -17.88
N MET A 82 3.30 -0.65 -18.87
CA MET A 82 4.58 -1.33 -18.80
C MET A 82 5.74 -0.35 -18.93
N GLU A 83 6.82 -0.64 -18.22
CA GLU A 83 8.12 0.00 -18.37
C GLU A 83 9.19 -1.10 -18.40
N ASN A 84 10.06 -1.10 -19.41
CA ASN A 84 11.14 -2.08 -19.58
C ASN A 84 10.64 -3.55 -19.45
N ASP A 85 9.57 -3.88 -20.18
CA ASP A 85 8.91 -5.20 -20.18
C ASP A 85 8.34 -5.65 -18.83
N ARG A 86 8.14 -4.73 -17.88
CA ARG A 86 7.54 -5.01 -16.57
C ARG A 86 6.28 -4.20 -16.37
N VAL A 87 5.25 -4.82 -15.80
CA VAL A 87 4.05 -4.10 -15.37
C VAL A 87 4.43 -3.24 -14.17
N ILE A 88 4.13 -1.95 -14.24
CA ILE A 88 4.38 -0.99 -13.16
C ILE A 88 3.09 -0.49 -12.49
N ILE A 89 1.99 -0.49 -13.23
CA ILE A 89 0.65 -0.20 -12.72
C ILE A 89 -0.38 -0.96 -13.55
N PHE A 90 -1.43 -1.45 -12.88
CA PHE A 90 -2.64 -1.88 -13.55
C PHE A 90 -3.89 -1.54 -12.75
N GLN A 91 -4.99 -1.36 -13.46
CA GLN A 91 -6.29 -0.99 -12.93
C GLN A 91 -7.35 -1.98 -13.44
N VAL A 92 -8.25 -2.37 -12.56
CA VAL A 92 -9.43 -3.18 -12.88
C VAL A 92 -10.68 -2.42 -12.46
N ARG A 93 -11.61 -2.24 -13.39
CA ARG A 93 -12.92 -1.61 -13.14
C ARG A 93 -14.05 -2.56 -13.43
N TYR A 94 -15.02 -2.63 -12.54
CA TYR A 94 -16.20 -3.48 -12.73
C TYR A 94 -17.39 -3.03 -11.90
N LEU A 95 -18.58 -3.45 -12.31
CA LEU A 95 -19.82 -3.22 -11.58
C LEU A 95 -20.17 -4.43 -10.72
N LEU A 96 -20.51 -4.19 -9.46
CA LEU A 96 -20.96 -5.22 -8.53
C LEU A 96 -22.06 -4.65 -7.63
N ASN A 97 -23.24 -5.28 -7.63
CA ASN A 97 -24.38 -4.89 -6.78
C ASN A 97 -24.77 -3.40 -6.87
N GLY A 98 -24.65 -2.78 -8.05
CA GLY A 98 -24.96 -1.36 -8.24
C GLY A 98 -23.89 -0.39 -7.71
N SER A 99 -22.72 -0.89 -7.31
CA SER A 99 -21.52 -0.10 -7.06
C SER A 99 -20.51 -0.29 -8.21
N GLU A 100 -19.81 0.77 -8.57
CA GLU A 100 -18.59 0.70 -9.37
C GLU A 100 -17.40 0.45 -8.44
N ILE A 101 -16.64 -0.60 -8.73
CA ILE A 101 -15.41 -0.94 -8.04
C ILE A 101 -14.24 -0.63 -8.95
N THR A 102 -13.30 0.16 -8.45
CA THR A 102 -12.01 0.41 -9.08
C THR A 102 -10.91 -0.15 -8.17
N GLU A 103 -10.09 -1.05 -8.71
CA GLU A 103 -8.90 -1.59 -8.06
C GLU A 103 -7.67 -1.09 -8.83
N VAL A 104 -6.74 -0.41 -8.17
CA VAL A 104 -5.47 0.06 -8.76
C VAL A 104 -4.31 -0.60 -8.02
N TYR A 105 -3.35 -1.12 -8.77
CA TYR A 105 -2.22 -1.86 -8.24
C TYR A 105 -0.93 -1.27 -8.80
N TYR A 106 -0.07 -0.78 -7.90
CA TYR A 106 1.27 -0.31 -8.21
C TYR A 106 2.28 -1.41 -7.92
N VAL A 107 3.13 -1.69 -8.89
CA VAL A 107 4.01 -2.86 -8.90
C VAL A 107 5.46 -2.42 -9.08
N ASP A 108 6.33 -2.88 -8.18
CA ASP A 108 7.79 -2.76 -8.34
C ASP A 108 8.40 -4.16 -8.32
N ARG A 109 9.21 -4.50 -9.32
CA ARG A 109 9.89 -5.81 -9.43
C ARG A 109 8.96 -7.01 -9.20
N ASN A 110 7.75 -6.96 -9.77
CA ASN A 110 6.68 -7.97 -9.63
C ASN A 110 6.08 -8.09 -8.21
N GLU A 111 6.41 -7.19 -7.29
CA GLU A 111 5.81 -7.12 -5.97
C GLU A 111 4.83 -5.95 -5.88
N LEU A 112 3.76 -6.16 -5.13
CA LEU A 112 2.82 -5.09 -4.79
C LEU A 112 3.49 -4.11 -3.83
N ILE A 113 3.49 -2.82 -4.20
CA ILE A 113 3.96 -1.73 -3.33
C ILE A 113 2.81 -0.87 -2.81
N CYS A 114 1.76 -0.70 -3.61
CA CYS A 114 0.57 0.04 -3.24
C CYS A 114 -0.65 -0.58 -3.93
N MET A 115 -1.73 -0.75 -3.18
CA MET A 115 -3.04 -1.09 -3.72
C MET A 115 -4.04 -0.04 -3.28
N GLU A 116 -4.82 0.46 -4.22
CA GLU A 116 -5.97 1.30 -3.96
C GLU A 116 -7.24 0.57 -4.41
N ARG A 117 -8.27 0.62 -3.58
CA ARG A 117 -9.59 0.10 -3.90
C ARG A 117 -10.64 1.15 -3.56
N ILE A 118 -11.40 1.54 -4.56
CA ILE A 118 -12.48 2.51 -4.44
C ILE A 118 -13.79 1.83 -4.80
N GLU A 119 -14.79 2.03 -3.97
CA GLU A 119 -16.18 1.72 -4.23
C GLU A 119 -16.98 3.02 -4.31
N ALA A 120 -17.63 3.23 -5.45
CA ALA A 120 -18.48 4.38 -5.74
C ALA A 120 -19.90 3.91 -6.15
N PRO A 121 -20.95 4.71 -5.92
CA PRO A 121 -22.29 4.40 -6.40
C PRO A 121 -22.34 4.48 -7.94
N ASN A 122 -22.96 3.49 -8.58
CA ASN A 122 -23.23 3.53 -10.02
C ASN A 122 -24.48 4.38 -10.33
N ALA A 123 -24.50 5.65 -9.90
CA ALA A 123 -25.62 6.56 -10.11
C ALA A 123 -25.14 7.98 -10.42
N ALA A 124 -25.65 8.54 -11.52
CA ALA A 124 -25.26 9.87 -12.05
C ALA A 124 -25.44 11.03 -11.06
N VAL A 125 -26.23 10.86 -10.00
CA VAL A 125 -26.51 11.91 -9.00
C VAL A 125 -25.44 11.97 -7.90
N TYR A 126 -24.64 10.91 -7.74
CA TYR A 126 -23.67 10.77 -6.64
C TYR A 126 -22.26 10.45 -7.15
N MET A 127 -21.90 10.93 -8.35
CA MET A 127 -20.61 10.60 -8.98
C MET A 127 -19.39 11.02 -8.15
N ASP A 128 -19.55 11.99 -7.24
CA ASP A 128 -18.49 12.49 -6.36
C ASP A 128 -18.45 11.77 -4.99
N GLU A 129 -19.37 10.83 -4.73
CA GLU A 129 -19.50 10.20 -3.42
C GLU A 129 -18.71 8.88 -3.37
N ILE A 130 -17.57 8.86 -2.67
CA ILE A 130 -16.85 7.60 -2.40
C ILE A 130 -17.55 6.88 -1.25
N ARG A 131 -18.17 5.74 -1.53
CA ARG A 131 -18.80 4.89 -0.49
C ARG A 131 -17.75 4.28 0.42
N ARG A 132 -16.65 3.80 -0.17
CA ARG A 132 -15.54 3.18 0.54
C ARG A 132 -14.26 3.34 -0.26
N GLY A 133 -13.19 3.71 0.42
CA GLY A 133 -11.85 3.71 -0.14
C GLY A 133 -10.87 3.00 0.79
N GLU A 134 -9.94 2.26 0.21
CA GLU A 134 -8.92 1.50 0.90
C GLU A 134 -7.58 1.68 0.20
N LEU A 135 -6.54 2.05 0.96
CA LEU A 135 -5.17 2.08 0.49
C LEU A 135 -4.30 1.17 1.35
N TYR A 136 -3.50 0.36 0.69
CA TYR A 136 -2.53 -0.53 1.29
C TYR A 136 -1.15 -0.14 0.80
N PHE A 137 -0.24 0.18 1.71
CA PHE A 137 1.15 0.46 1.40
C PHE A 137 2.00 -0.71 1.90
N LEU A 138 2.73 -1.35 1.00
CA LEU A 138 3.50 -2.56 1.29
C LEU A 138 4.98 -2.34 0.98
N GLU A 139 5.82 -3.01 1.76
CA GLU A 139 7.26 -3.11 1.50
C GLU A 139 7.69 -4.55 1.75
N ASN A 140 8.28 -5.19 0.73
CA ASN A 140 8.69 -6.59 0.77
C ASN A 140 7.54 -7.49 1.24
N ARG A 141 6.34 -7.27 0.68
CA ARG A 141 5.09 -7.97 1.02
C ARG A 141 4.58 -7.73 2.45
N ALA A 142 5.24 -6.92 3.28
CA ALA A 142 4.76 -6.54 4.60
C ALA A 142 3.90 -5.28 4.52
N LEU A 143 2.72 -5.30 5.12
CA LEU A 143 1.85 -4.12 5.20
C LEU A 143 2.47 -3.09 6.15
N ARG A 144 2.90 -1.95 5.60
CA ARG A 144 3.46 -0.83 6.36
C ARG A 144 2.38 0.11 6.86
N GLN A 145 1.39 0.35 6.03
CA GLN A 145 0.28 1.24 6.34
C GLN A 145 -0.98 0.80 5.61
N TYR A 146 -2.11 0.86 6.32
CA TYR A 146 -3.43 0.69 5.76
C TYR A 146 -4.27 1.91 6.11
N VAL A 147 -4.93 2.48 5.12
CA VAL A 147 -5.83 3.63 5.25
C VAL A 147 -7.18 3.21 4.71
N SER A 148 -8.25 3.50 5.45
CA SER A 148 -9.61 3.34 4.94
C SER A 148 -10.46 4.55 5.26
N TYR A 149 -11.34 4.89 4.33
CA TYR A 149 -12.25 6.02 4.40
C TYR A 149 -13.62 5.68 3.80
N GLY A 150 -14.63 6.51 4.09
CA GLY A 150 -16.03 6.20 3.79
C GLY A 150 -16.67 5.29 4.84
N LYS A 151 -17.68 4.50 4.43
CA LYS A 151 -18.34 3.53 5.30
C LYS A 151 -17.39 2.38 5.63
N LYS A 152 -17.06 2.25 6.92
CA LYS A 152 -16.26 1.12 7.42
C LYS A 152 -17.06 -0.19 7.23
N PRO A 153 -16.41 -1.28 6.81
CA PRO A 153 -17.06 -2.58 6.70
C PRO A 153 -17.65 -2.99 8.06
N SER A 154 -18.90 -3.43 8.09
CA SER A 154 -19.65 -3.73 9.31
C SER A 154 -19.14 -4.97 10.08
N SER A 155 -18.15 -5.72 9.55
CA SER A 155 -17.65 -6.93 10.22
C SER A 155 -16.29 -7.44 9.72
N GLN A 156 -15.47 -6.64 9.03
CA GLN A 156 -14.11 -7.08 8.73
C GLN A 156 -13.25 -6.90 9.98
N THR A 157 -13.15 -8.00 10.73
CA THR A 157 -12.05 -8.26 11.65
C THR A 157 -10.76 -7.85 10.94
N TYR A 158 -10.10 -6.80 11.41
CA TYR A 158 -8.80 -6.29 10.94
C TYR A 158 -7.68 -7.36 10.89
N GLY A 159 -7.97 -8.60 11.29
CA GLY A 159 -7.03 -9.67 11.57
C GLY A 159 -6.23 -10.17 10.36
N ASN A 160 -6.56 -9.82 9.11
CA ASN A 160 -5.67 -10.18 8.00
C ASN A 160 -5.72 -9.28 6.73
N ALA A 161 -5.83 -7.96 6.91
CA ALA A 161 -5.84 -7.01 5.78
C ALA A 161 -4.66 -7.19 4.79
N GLN A 162 -3.48 -7.55 5.30
CA GLN A 162 -2.31 -7.85 4.47
C GLN A 162 -2.52 -9.11 3.61
N TYR A 163 -2.98 -10.20 4.21
CA TYR A 163 -3.22 -11.45 3.48
C TYR A 163 -4.28 -11.28 2.41
N ASP A 164 -5.40 -10.60 2.73
CA ASP A 164 -6.47 -10.35 1.77
C ASP A 164 -5.98 -9.51 0.60
N CYS A 165 -5.20 -8.46 0.87
CA CYS A 165 -4.58 -7.60 -0.13
C CYS A 165 -3.61 -8.38 -1.04
N LEU A 166 -2.66 -9.12 -0.46
CA LEU A 166 -1.68 -9.90 -1.22
C LEU A 166 -2.34 -11.01 -2.04
N THR A 167 -3.28 -11.75 -1.45
CA THR A 167 -4.02 -12.82 -2.14
C THR A 167 -4.81 -12.25 -3.32
N THR A 168 -5.47 -11.11 -3.12
CA THR A 168 -6.19 -10.42 -4.21
C THR A 168 -5.23 -10.00 -5.30
N PHE A 169 -4.11 -9.36 -4.96
CA PHE A 169 -3.09 -8.96 -5.92
C PHE A 169 -2.52 -10.14 -6.70
N GLU A 170 -2.15 -11.24 -6.04
CA GLU A 170 -1.56 -12.41 -6.71
C GLU A 170 -2.52 -13.00 -7.75
N ASN A 171 -3.80 -13.12 -7.40
CA ASN A 171 -4.84 -13.59 -8.31
C ASN A 171 -5.01 -12.63 -9.50
N ARG A 172 -5.15 -11.32 -9.23
CA ARG A 172 -5.34 -10.30 -10.27
C ARG A 172 -4.12 -10.17 -11.18
N TYR A 173 -2.91 -10.25 -10.63
CA TYR A 173 -1.68 -10.19 -11.40
C TYR A 173 -1.49 -11.44 -12.26
N ALA A 174 -1.88 -12.62 -11.78
CA ALA A 174 -1.89 -13.84 -12.58
C ALA A 174 -2.94 -13.80 -13.70
N GLU A 175 -4.13 -13.22 -13.46
CA GLU A 175 -5.12 -12.93 -14.49
C GLU A 175 -4.58 -11.97 -15.56
N LEU A 176 -3.96 -10.88 -15.13
CA LEU A 176 -3.35 -9.90 -16.03
C LEU A 176 -2.31 -10.57 -16.95
N ARG A 177 -1.34 -11.29 -16.38
CA ARG A 177 -0.26 -11.92 -17.17
C ARG A 177 -0.81 -12.89 -18.23
N ARG A 178 -1.81 -13.70 -17.88
CA ARG A 178 -2.46 -14.62 -18.83
C ARG A 178 -3.13 -13.87 -19.99
N ASN A 179 -3.80 -12.75 -19.71
CA ASN A 179 -4.46 -11.95 -20.74
C ASN A 179 -3.47 -11.13 -21.58
N MET A 180 -2.38 -10.66 -21.00
CA MET A 180 -1.31 -9.93 -21.72
C MET A 180 -0.73 -10.77 -22.86
N GLU A 181 -0.55 -12.07 -22.66
CA GLU A 181 -0.07 -12.98 -23.71
C GLU A 181 -1.02 -13.00 -24.91
N ILE A 182 -2.33 -13.03 -24.66
CA ILE A 182 -3.38 -13.03 -25.70
C ILE A 182 -3.41 -11.68 -26.43
N VAL A 183 -3.38 -10.57 -25.68
CA VAL A 183 -3.39 -9.21 -26.23
C VAL A 183 -2.15 -8.96 -27.09
N ASN A 184 -0.97 -9.34 -26.61
CA ASN A 184 0.28 -9.18 -27.35
C ASN A 184 0.34 -10.08 -28.59
N ALA A 185 -0.16 -11.32 -28.52
CA ALA A 185 -0.27 -12.20 -29.68
C ALA A 185 -1.20 -11.62 -30.75
N THR A 186 -2.26 -10.94 -30.34
CA THR A 186 -3.20 -10.28 -31.26
C THR A 186 -2.55 -9.06 -31.93
N ARG A 187 -1.82 -8.24 -31.17
CA ARG A 187 -1.13 -7.04 -31.69
C ARG A 187 -0.02 -7.36 -32.69
N ARG A 188 0.67 -8.49 -32.56
CA ARG A 188 1.77 -8.88 -33.48
C ARG A 188 1.29 -9.42 -34.84
N LYS A 189 0.00 -9.72 -34.99
CA LYS A 189 -0.58 -10.26 -36.22
C LYS A 189 -1.04 -9.18 -37.21
N TRP A 190 -0.98 -7.92 -36.82
CA TRP A 190 -1.29 -6.74 -37.64
C TRP A 190 -0.02 -5.92 -37.83
#